data_AF-A0A059LPV3-F1
#
_entry.id   AF-A0A059LPV3-F1
#
_cell.length_a   1.000
_cell.length_b   1.000
_cell.length_c   1.000
_cell.angle_alpha   90.00
_cell.angle_beta   90.00
_cell.angle_gamma   90.00
#
_symmetry.space_group_name_H-M   'P 1'
#
loop_
_entity.id
_entity.type
_entity.pdbx_description
1 polymer ?
#
loop_
_entity_poly.entity_id
_entity_poly.type
_entity_poly.pdbx_seq_one_letter_code
_entity_poly.pdbx_strand_id
1 'polypeptide(L)'
;MDPQAVNPMPPESLEARLFRLEDIPWEELAFSAVEVALRWYARDALRGRWRYRQAVIRKELGAGPNVPGTYCVTQTVALGGEHDDDEE
;
A
#
# COMPACT_ATOMS: atom_id res chain seq x y z
N MET A 1 34.54 17.37 -25.11
CA MET A 1 33.69 16.32 -24.50
C MET A 1 34.37 15.88 -23.21
N ASP A 2 33.78 16.20 -22.06
CA ASP A 2 34.29 15.75 -20.77
C ASP A 2 33.82 14.29 -20.52
N PRO A 3 34.72 13.31 -20.38
CA PRO A 3 34.36 11.91 -20.24
C PRO A 3 33.80 11.55 -18.85
N GLN A 4 33.64 12.50 -17.92
CA GLN A 4 33.18 12.24 -16.55
C GLN A 4 31.89 12.99 -16.15
N ALA A 5 31.07 13.43 -17.12
CA ALA A 5 29.71 13.90 -16.83
C ALA A 5 28.79 12.72 -16.46
N VAL A 6 29.03 12.10 -15.30
CA VAL A 6 28.03 11.29 -14.62
C VAL A 6 26.88 12.22 -14.27
N ASN A 7 25.74 12.08 -14.96
CA ASN A 7 24.52 12.77 -14.57
C ASN A 7 24.11 12.20 -13.20
N PRO A 8 24.21 12.95 -12.09
CA PRO A 8 23.84 12.41 -10.79
C PRO A 8 22.34 12.09 -10.84
N MET A 9 22.00 10.82 -10.64
CA MET A 9 20.61 10.40 -10.53
C MET A 9 19.97 11.14 -9.34
N PRO A 10 18.82 11.81 -9.52
CA PRO A 10 18.13 12.44 -8.40
C PRO A 10 17.75 11.39 -7.34
N PRO A 11 17.61 11.81 -6.07
CA PRO A 11 17.18 10.90 -5.01
C PRO A 11 15.79 10.34 -5.31
N GLU A 12 15.59 9.05 -5.01
CA GLU A 12 14.32 8.36 -5.25
C GLU A 12 13.16 8.90 -4.38
N SER A 13 13.48 9.55 -3.26
CA SER A 13 12.51 10.15 -2.34
C SER A 13 12.85 11.61 -2.08
N LEU A 14 11.83 12.47 -2.10
CA LEU A 14 11.96 13.89 -1.77
C LEU A 14 11.84 14.15 -0.26
N GLU A 15 10.94 13.42 0.41
CA GLU A 15 10.67 13.50 1.85
C GLU A 15 10.28 12.11 2.38
N ALA A 16 10.60 11.81 3.64
CA ALA A 16 10.09 10.66 4.36
C ALA A 16 9.83 11.02 5.83
N ARG A 17 8.68 10.61 6.36
CA ARG A 17 8.31 10.82 7.76
C ARG A 17 7.42 9.68 8.29
N LEU A 18 7.30 9.61 9.60
CA LEU A 18 6.35 8.73 10.27
C LEU A 18 4.96 9.36 10.30
N PHE A 19 3.93 8.53 10.18
CA PHE A 19 2.53 8.91 10.24
C PHE A 19 1.83 8.07 11.30
N ARG A 20 0.89 8.68 12.03
CA ARG A 20 -0.15 7.89 12.73
C ARG A 20 -1.10 7.32 11.69
N LEU A 21 -1.79 6.22 12.02
CA LEU A 21 -2.72 5.58 11.10
C LEU A 21 -3.86 6.51 10.68
N GLU A 22 -4.36 7.34 11.60
CA GLU A 22 -5.38 8.35 11.32
C GLU A 22 -4.87 9.52 10.46
N ASP A 23 -3.56 9.76 10.41
CA ASP A 23 -2.93 10.88 9.70
C ASP A 23 -2.46 10.51 8.29
N ILE A 24 -2.70 9.28 7.82
CA ILE A 24 -2.26 8.83 6.49
C ILE A 24 -2.99 9.65 5.40
N PRO A 25 -2.25 10.30 4.48
CA PRO A 25 -2.85 11.08 3.40
C PRO A 25 -3.27 10.16 2.24
N TRP A 26 -4.41 9.48 2.39
CA TRP A 26 -4.87 8.45 1.47
C TRP A 26 -4.95 8.91 -0.01
N GLU A 27 -5.41 10.13 -0.25
CA GLU A 27 -5.57 10.70 -1.60
C GLU A 27 -4.23 11.07 -2.26
N GLU A 28 -3.14 11.14 -1.49
CA GLU A 28 -1.79 11.48 -2.00
C GLU A 28 -0.93 10.23 -2.28
N LEU A 29 -1.44 9.04 -1.95
CA LEU A 29 -0.72 7.80 -2.23
C LEU A 29 -0.58 7.58 -3.73
N ALA A 30 0.65 7.33 -4.18
CA ALA A 30 0.97 7.24 -5.61
C ALA A 30 0.31 6.05 -6.33
N PHE A 31 0.06 4.93 -5.63
CA PHE A 31 -0.44 3.71 -6.26
C PHE A 31 -1.56 3.05 -5.47
N SER A 32 -2.59 2.61 -6.18
CA SER A 32 -3.74 1.89 -5.61
C SER A 32 -3.34 0.60 -4.87
N ALA A 33 -2.26 -0.06 -5.26
CA ALA A 33 -1.76 -1.23 -4.55
C ALA A 33 -1.27 -0.91 -3.13
N VAL A 34 -0.60 0.23 -2.96
CA VAL A 34 -0.13 0.70 -1.66
C VAL A 34 -1.32 1.08 -0.79
N GLU A 35 -2.26 1.84 -1.33
CA GLU A 35 -3.49 2.21 -0.61
C GLU A 35 -4.26 0.97 -0.14
N VAL A 36 -4.55 0.04 -1.05
CA VAL A 36 -5.34 -1.18 -0.73
C VAL A 36 -4.65 -2.01 0.36
N ALA A 37 -3.35 -2.26 0.24
CA ALA A 37 -2.60 -3.02 1.23
C ALA A 37 -2.57 -2.30 2.59
N LEU A 38 -2.34 -0.99 2.59
CA LEU A 38 -2.24 -0.20 3.81
C LEU A 38 -3.60 -0.04 4.53
N ARG A 39 -4.71 0.07 3.81
CA ARG A 39 -6.06 0.03 4.41
C ARG A 39 -6.34 -1.31 5.07
N TRP A 40 -5.92 -2.41 4.46
CA TRP A 40 -6.06 -3.74 5.09
C TRP A 40 -5.20 -3.87 6.34
N TYR A 41 -3.95 -3.42 6.28
CA TYR A 41 -3.07 -3.35 7.44
C TYR A 41 -3.72 -2.53 8.56
N ALA A 42 -4.20 -1.31 8.29
CA ALA A 42 -4.83 -0.47 9.30
C ALA A 42 -6.05 -1.14 9.95
N ARG A 43 -6.89 -1.84 9.16
CA ARG A 43 -8.04 -2.59 9.68
C ARG A 43 -7.62 -3.77 10.56
N ASP A 44 -6.57 -4.47 10.18
CA ASP A 44 -6.06 -5.64 10.90
C ASP A 44 -5.31 -5.22 12.18
N ALA A 45 -4.58 -4.11 12.13
CA ALA A 45 -3.92 -3.48 13.26
C ALA A 45 -4.91 -3.08 14.37
N LEU A 46 -6.02 -2.45 14.00
CA LEU A 46 -7.10 -2.09 14.94
C LEU A 46 -7.74 -3.30 15.63
N ARG A 47 -7.58 -4.50 15.07
CA ARG A 47 -8.14 -5.74 15.60
C ARG A 47 -7.10 -6.62 16.28
N GLY A 48 -5.81 -6.22 16.28
CA GLY A 48 -4.71 -7.02 16.79
C GLY A 48 -4.48 -8.34 16.03
N ARG A 49 -5.03 -8.51 14.82
CA ARG A 49 -4.99 -9.77 14.07
C ARG A 49 -4.41 -9.57 12.68
N TRP A 50 -3.22 -10.11 12.47
CA TRP A 50 -2.49 -9.99 11.21
C TRP A 50 -2.83 -11.15 10.28
N ARG A 51 -3.26 -10.84 9.05
CA ARG A 51 -3.62 -11.85 8.05
C ARG A 51 -2.79 -11.66 6.79
N TYR A 52 -2.36 -12.76 6.21
CA TYR A 52 -1.80 -12.75 4.87
C TYR A 52 -2.92 -12.47 3.87
N ARG A 53 -2.67 -11.56 2.92
CA ARG A 53 -3.62 -11.21 1.88
C ARG A 53 -2.95 -11.23 0.52
N GLN A 54 -3.56 -11.94 -0.42
CA GLN A 54 -3.23 -11.88 -1.83
C GLN A 54 -4.43 -11.36 -2.59
N ALA A 55 -4.22 -10.41 -3.50
CA ALA A 55 -5.30 -9.83 -4.25
C ALA A 55 -4.91 -9.37 -5.65
N VAL A 56 -5.92 -9.16 -6.49
CA VAL A 56 -5.78 -8.58 -7.82
C VAL A 56 -6.56 -7.26 -7.87
N ILE A 57 -5.88 -6.20 -8.29
CA ILE A 57 -6.49 -4.90 -8.55
C ILE A 57 -6.71 -4.77 -10.06
N ARG A 58 -7.97 -4.58 -10.46
CA ARG A 58 -8.32 -4.23 -11.83
C ARG A 58 -8.56 -2.74 -11.93
N LYS A 59 -8.00 -2.14 -12.98
CA LYS A 59 -8.16 -0.73 -13.28
C LYS A 59 -8.98 -0.56 -14.55
N GLU A 60 -9.76 0.51 -14.59
CA GLU A 60 -10.41 0.93 -15.83
C GLU A 60 -9.36 1.35 -16.87
N LEU A 61 -9.71 1.21 -18.15
CA LEU A 61 -8.82 1.60 -19.23
C LEU A 61 -8.57 3.12 -19.17
N GLY A 62 -7.30 3.52 -19.10
CA GLY A 62 -6.92 4.94 -18.99
C GLY A 62 -6.94 5.49 -17.55
N ALA A 63 -7.27 4.67 -16.55
CA ALA A 63 -7.19 5.07 -15.15
C ALA A 63 -5.76 5.41 -14.72
N GLY A 64 -5.63 6.46 -13.90
CA GLY A 64 -4.35 6.84 -13.31
C GLY A 64 -3.82 5.83 -12.27
N PRO A 65 -2.59 6.06 -11.75
CA PRO A 65 -1.95 5.19 -10.76
C PRO A 65 -2.73 4.98 -9.45
N ASN A 66 -3.44 6.00 -8.97
CA ASN A 66 -4.30 5.88 -7.80
C ASN A 66 -5.48 6.87 -7.87
N VAL A 67 -6.40 6.66 -8.81
CA VAL A 67 -7.61 7.50 -8.91
C VAL A 67 -8.77 6.76 -8.22
N PRO A 68 -9.36 7.33 -7.15
CA PRO A 68 -10.48 6.70 -6.47
C PRO A 68 -11.64 6.40 -7.43
N GLY A 69 -12.27 5.23 -7.26
CA GLY A 69 -13.42 4.81 -8.06
C GLY A 69 -13.09 4.22 -9.43
N THR A 70 -11.87 4.39 -9.95
CA THR A 70 -11.47 3.86 -11.27
C THR A 70 -10.73 2.50 -11.18
N TYR A 71 -10.76 1.87 -10.00
CA TYR A 71 -10.19 0.56 -9.78
C TYR A 71 -11.00 -0.22 -8.74
N CYS A 72 -10.96 -1.54 -8.84
CA CYS A 72 -11.59 -2.43 -7.87
C CYS A 72 -10.69 -3.63 -7.56
N VAL A 73 -10.84 -4.16 -6.34
CA VAL A 73 -10.18 -5.41 -5.94
C VAL A 73 -11.10 -6.56 -6.31
N THR A 74 -10.66 -7.47 -7.20
CA THR A 74 -11.53 -8.50 -7.78
C THR A 74 -11.30 -9.91 -7.27
N GLN A 75 -10.12 -10.20 -6.75
CA GLN A 75 -9.82 -11.48 -6.12
C GLN A 75 -9.14 -11.19 -4.79
N THR A 76 -9.59 -11.83 -3.72
CA THR A 76 -8.96 -11.71 -2.40
C THR A 76 -8.85 -13.11 -1.79
N VAL A 77 -7.63 -13.55 -1.52
CA VAL A 77 -7.34 -14.68 -0.65
C VAL A 77 -6.83 -14.10 0.64
N ALA A 78 -7.51 -14.36 1.76
CA ALA A 78 -7.04 -14.00 3.08
C ALA A 78 -6.78 -15.28 3.87
N LEU A 79 -5.51 -15.58 4.13
CA LEU A 79 -5.10 -16.69 5.00
C LEU A 79 -4.73 -16.10 6.35
N GLY A 80 -5.40 -16.55 7.41
CA GLY A 80 -5.14 -16.13 8.78
C GLY A 80 -4.91 -17.35 9.63
N GLY A 81 -3.77 -17.38 10.33
CA GLY A 81 -3.47 -18.37 11.34
C GLY A 81 -4.47 -18.27 12.49
N GLU A 82 -5.09 -19.41 12.77
CA GLU A 82 -5.64 -19.74 14.08
C GLU A 82 -4.45 -19.75 15.06
N HIS A 83 -4.11 -18.59 15.63
CA HIS A 83 -3.61 -18.61 16.99
C HIS A 83 -4.85 -18.29 17.83
N ASP A 84 -5.51 -19.38 18.24
CA ASP A 84 -6.29 -19.39 19.47
C ASP A 84 -5.28 -19.15 20.60
N ASP A 85 -5.01 -17.88 20.90
CA ASP A 85 -4.51 -17.50 22.21
C ASP A 85 -5.72 -17.45 23.16
N ASP A 86 -6.33 -18.63 23.38
CA ASP A 86 -7.05 -18.95 24.61
C ASP A 86 -6.00 -19.56 25.56
N GLU A 87 -5.13 -18.73 26.13
CA GLU A 87 -4.40 -19.08 27.35
C GLU A 87 -4.60 -17.99 28.42
N GLU A 88 -5.42 -18.39 29.40
CA GLU A 88 -5.70 -17.90 30.77
C GLU A 88 -6.38 -16.53 31.01
#